data_AF-A0A496WEB8-F1
#
_entry.id   AF-A0A496WEB8-F1
#
_cell.length_a   1.000
_cell.length_b   1.000
_cell.length_c   1.000
_cell.angle_alpha   90.00
_cell.angle_beta   90.00
_cell.angle_gamma   90.00
#
_symmetry.space_group_name_H-M   'P 1'
#
loop_
_entity.id
_entity.type
_entity.pdbx_description
1 polymer ?
#
loop_
_entity_poly.entity_id
_entity_poly.type
_entity_poly.pdbx_seq_one_letter_code
_entity_poly.pdbx_strand_id
1 'polypeptide(L)' 'RVEVPTAVALFPAELLSWPPRSYVERVYNISRWTEMPRGGHFAALEQPDLLVEDIRAFARTLR' A
#
# COMPACT_ATOMS: atom_id res chain seq x y z
N ARG A 1 15.23 5.49 8.38
CA ARG A 1 13.82 5.10 8.60
C ARG A 1 12.95 6.30 8.23
N VAL A 2 11.86 6.08 7.51
CA VAL A 2 10.87 7.12 7.18
C VAL A 2 9.90 7.20 8.35
N GLU A 3 9.92 8.31 9.08
CA GLU A 3 9.14 8.48 10.31
C GLU A 3 7.71 8.99 10.05
N VAL A 4 7.46 9.59 8.89
CA VAL A 4 6.11 10.04 8.51
C VAL A 4 5.19 8.82 8.30
N PRO A 5 3.89 8.92 8.71
CA PRO A 5 2.94 7.84 8.50
C PRO A 5 2.92 7.39 7.04
N THR A 6 3.05 6.08 6.84
CA THR A 6 3.13 5.46 5.51
C THR A 6 2.05 4.39 5.39
N ALA A 7 1.40 4.32 4.22
CA ALA A 7 0.45 3.26 3.88
C ALA A 7 1.03 2.37 2.77
N VAL A 8 0.65 1.09 2.76
CA VAL A 8 1.04 0.11 1.74
C VAL A 8 -0.22 -0.56 1.19
N ALA A 9 -0.35 -0.56 -0.13
CA ALA A 9 -1.37 -1.32 -0.86
C ALA A 9 -0.67 -2.41 -1.69
N LEU A 10 -0.87 -3.68 -1.33
CA LEU A 10 -0.24 -4.82 -1.98
C LEU A 10 -1.16 -5.41 -3.04
N PHE A 11 -0.77 -5.29 -4.30
CA PHE A 11 -1.47 -5.88 -5.43
C PHE A 11 -0.89 -7.27 -5.77
N PRO A 12 -1.73 -8.30 -5.97
CA PRO A 12 -1.27 -9.69 -6.05
C PRO A 12 -0.49 -10.02 -7.33
N ALA A 13 -0.67 -9.26 -8.42
CA ALA A 13 0.04 -9.45 -9.69
C ALA A 13 1.17 -8.43 -9.90
N GLU A 14 1.73 -7.88 -8.81
CA GLU A 14 2.94 -7.06 -8.87
C GLU A 14 4.13 -7.91 -9.38
N LEU A 15 5.02 -7.29 -10.15
CA LEU A 15 6.15 -7.95 -10.81
C LEU A 15 7.19 -8.49 -9.83
N LEU A 16 7.36 -7.80 -8.69
CA LEU A 16 8.31 -8.18 -7.67
C LEU A 16 7.57 -8.56 -6.40
N SER A 17 7.92 -9.72 -5.83
CA SER A 17 7.47 -10.09 -4.50
C SER A 17 7.85 -9.00 -3.51
N TRP A 18 6.84 -8.41 -2.86
CA TRP A 18 7.08 -7.41 -1.83
C TRP A 18 7.96 -7.99 -0.72
N PRO A 19 8.94 -7.23 -0.19
CA PRO A 19 9.69 -7.66 0.97
C PRO A 19 8.73 -7.98 2.12
N PRO A 20 9.08 -8.94 2.99
CA PRO A 20 8.21 -9.32 4.10
C PRO A 20 7.89 -8.10 4.96
N ARG A 21 6.67 -8.04 5.49
CA ARG A 21 6.18 -6.90 6.30
C ARG A 21 7.15 -6.48 7.40
N SER A 22 7.78 -7.45 8.08
CA SER A 22 8.78 -7.22 9.12
C SER A 22 10.05 -6.49 8.65
N TYR A 23 10.38 -6.55 7.36
CA TYR A 23 11.44 -5.75 6.76
C TYR A 23 10.95 -4.32 6.50
N VAL A 24 9.76 -4.16 5.93
CA VAL A 24 9.17 -2.85 5.62
C VAL A 24 8.98 -2.01 6.89
N GLU A 25 8.49 -2.62 7.97
CA GLU A 25 8.26 -1.96 9.27
C GLU A 25 9.57 -1.48 9.94
N ARG A 26 10.73 -2.04 9.58
CA ARG A 26 12.03 -1.53 10.05
C ARG A 26 12.46 -0.25 9.31
N VAL A 27 11.97 -0.05 8.09
CA VAL A 27 12.38 1.05 7.21
C VAL A 27 11.35 2.18 7.21
N TYR A 28 10.07 1.90 7.45
CA TYR A 28 8.96 2.85 7.37
C TYR A 28 8.06 2.80 8.63
N ASN A 29 7.49 3.94 8.99
CA ASN A 29 6.39 4.03 9.95
C ASN A 29 5.06 3.61 9.28
N ILE A 30 4.85 2.29 9.16
CA ILE A 30 3.65 1.72 8.55
C ILE A 30 2.43 1.92 9.46
N SER A 31 1.49 2.70 8.97
CA SER A 31 0.22 3.05 9.63
C SER A 31 -0.99 2.34 9.03
N ARG A 32 -0.85 1.84 7.79
CA ARG A 32 -1.87 1.07 7.07
C ARG A 32 -1.21 0.04 6.17
N TRP A 33 -1.75 -1.18 6.17
CA TRP A 33 -1.30 -2.29 5.32
C TRP A 33 -2.54 -2.96 4.73
N THR A 34 -2.69 -2.88 3.41
CA THR A 34 -3.86 -3.38 2.69
C THR A 34 -3.44 -4.41 1.67
N GLU A 35 -3.99 -5.61 1.75
CA GLU A 35 -3.84 -6.65 0.72
C GLU A 35 -5.01 -6.55 -0.25
N MET A 36 -4.71 -6.26 -1.52
CA MET A 36 -5.72 -6.04 -2.54
C MET A 36 -6.19 -7.37 -3.15
N PRO A 37 -7.47 -7.50 -3.49
CA PRO A 37 -8.01 -8.74 -4.02
C PRO A 37 -7.59 -9.04 -5.48
N ARG A 38 -7.15 -8.04 -6.24
CA ARG A 38 -6.79 -8.15 -7.67
C ARG A 38 -5.98 -6.94 -8.15
N GLY A 39 -5.39 -7.03 -9.36
CA GLY A 39 -4.55 -6.01 -9.99
C GLY A 39 -3.06 -6.31 -9.83
N GLY A 40 -2.22 -5.58 -10.55
CA GLY A 40 -0.77 -5.75 -10.56
C GLY A 40 0.02 -4.44 -10.57
N HIS A 41 1.11 -4.46 -11.32
CA HIS A 41 2.12 -3.40 -11.34
C HIS A 41 1.54 -2.02 -11.67
N PHE A 42 0.54 -1.96 -12.55
CA PHE A 42 -0.09 -0.71 -12.96
C PHE A 42 -1.39 -0.50 -12.19
N ALA A 43 -1.37 -0.60 -10.85
CA ALA A 43 -2.53 -0.49 -9.97
C ALA A 43 -3.49 0.66 -10.29
N ALA A 44 -2.96 1.84 -10.62
CA ALA A 44 -3.76 3.01 -10.97
C ALA A 44 -4.52 2.88 -12.30
N LEU A 45 -3.98 2.10 -13.24
CA LEU A 45 -4.61 1.81 -14.53
C LEU A 45 -5.52 0.59 -14.45
N GLU A 46 -5.07 -0.46 -13.75
CA GLU A 46 -5.77 -1.74 -13.67
C GLU A 46 -6.95 -1.72 -12.69
N GLN A 47 -6.79 -1.08 -11.54
CA GLN A 47 -7.74 -1.05 -10.44
C GLN A 47 -7.86 0.36 -9.81
N PRO A 48 -8.23 1.38 -10.60
CA PRO A 48 -8.29 2.77 -10.13
C PRO A 48 -9.16 2.94 -8.88
N ASP A 49 -10.32 2.26 -8.83
CA ASP A 49 -11.24 2.35 -7.71
C ASP A 49 -10.68 1.74 -6.42
N LEU A 50 -9.99 0.60 -6.52
CA LEU A 50 -9.35 -0.01 -5.34
C LEU A 50 -8.24 0.88 -4.80
N LEU A 51 -7.42 1.46 -5.69
CA LEU A 51 -6.34 2.34 -5.30
C LEU A 51 -6.85 3.64 -4.67
N VAL A 52 -7.82 4.32 -5.32
CA VAL A 52 -8.31 5.62 -4.83
C VAL A 52 -9.03 5.49 -3.49
N GLU A 53 -9.77 4.40 -3.27
CA GLU A 53 -10.44 4.18 -1.98
C GLU A 53 -9.43 3.92 -0.86
N ASP A 54 -8.33 3.21 -1.12
CA ASP A 54 -7.27 3.01 -0.13
C ASP A 54 -6.54 4.32 0.21
N ILE A 55 -6.22 5.13 -0.80
CA ILE A 55 -5.63 6.47 -0.62
C ILE A 55 -6.56 7.35 0.21
N ARG A 56 -7.85 7.39 -0.11
CA ARG A 56 -8.85 8.18 0.64
C ARG A 56 -8.98 7.70 2.08
N ALA A 57 -9.00 6.38 2.29
CA ALA A 57 -9.07 5.79 3.62
C ALA A 57 -7.85 6.18 4.46
N PHE A 58 -6.64 6.13 3.88
CA PHE A 58 -5.43 6.58 4.54
C PHE A 58 -5.43 8.09 4.81
N ALA A 59 -5.77 8.92 3.82
CA ALA A 59 -5.79 10.37 4.01
C ALA A 59 -6.73 10.82 5.15
N ARG A 60 -7.84 10.10 5.38
CA ARG A 60 -8.75 10.38 6.51
C ARG A 60 -8.12 10.10 7.87
N THR A 61 -7.10 9.24 7.98
CA THR A 61 -6.40 8.97 9.26
C THR A 61 -5.33 10.00 9.59
N LEU A 62 -4.96 10.88 8.65
CA LEU A 62 -3.91 11.89 8.80
C LEU A 62 -4.42 13.27 9.23
N ARG A 63 -5.70 13.35 9.63
CA ARG A 63 -6.33 14.60 10.09
C ARG A 63 -5.80 15.06 11.43
#